data_AF-A0A2R7IT12-F1
#
_entry.id   AF-A0A2R7IT12-F1
#
_cell.length_a   1.000
_cell.length_b   1.000
_cell.length_c   1.000
_cell.angle_alpha   90.00
_cell.angle_beta   90.00
_cell.angle_gamma   90.00
#
_symmetry.space_group_name_H-M   'P 1'
#
loop_
_entity.id
_entity.type
_entity.pdbx_description
1 polymer ?
#
loop_
_entity_poly.entity_id
_entity_poly.type
_entity_poly.pdbx_seq_one_letter_code
_entity_poly.pdbx_strand_id
1 'polypeptide(L)'
;MADYRNQHFVPKVHFRPFSIDGAGHAVKMYLTEDDRFIPAASIKGQCAKPYLYGKDGRLERLLGQFEGRYAHIVSRLADDQYKLSADDEWLLRYFVLLQSHRTAEQIERGFARISEMADFFQKAEEAHGNHWNPVNTPTRELVMQELMISVSEQMQEHVLDDLKLVIVRNKTRREFVTSDDPAVTTNRWLLQRKSINIFGTNAAGLLMFLPLTPHLLVLIYDPAVYNVNAASRGKVDLTKEADVMAFNEHQYMRAVASVYFRGEEHARIASEFKAVLPFRPAAWDRFTVAKKDGGTDTHTRYTVDSPEEVAKENAIMFHLAREWPSPPHWPSILKYRSNAQGFTRGRTIIRRAHVEKFSDTPSVYSRVRRV
;
A
#
# COMPACT_ATOMS: atom_id res chain seq x y z
N MET A 1 -19.68 25.38 15.02
CA MET A 1 -18.74 25.08 13.91
C MET A 1 -18.97 23.63 13.56
N ALA A 2 -19.05 23.26 12.27
CA ALA A 2 -19.22 21.85 11.92
C ALA A 2 -17.99 21.09 12.42
N ASP A 3 -18.15 20.33 13.50
CA ASP A 3 -17.13 19.38 13.95
C ASP A 3 -16.72 18.51 12.75
N TYR A 4 -15.43 18.19 12.63
CA TYR A 4 -14.90 17.28 11.61
C TYR A 4 -14.99 17.74 10.14
N ARG A 5 -14.94 19.06 9.86
CA ARG A 5 -14.80 19.54 8.47
C ARG A 5 -13.50 19.04 7.82
N ASN A 6 -12.36 19.20 8.49
CA ASN A 6 -11.06 18.75 7.95
C ASN A 6 -10.78 17.34 8.45
N GLN A 7 -10.78 16.37 7.53
CA GLN A 7 -10.59 14.96 7.84
C GLN A 7 -9.27 14.48 7.27
N HIS A 8 -8.44 13.88 8.13
CA HIS A 8 -7.07 13.52 7.83
C HIS A 8 -7.00 12.12 7.20
N PHE A 9 -6.35 12.02 6.04
CA PHE A 9 -6.05 10.73 5.41
C PHE A 9 -4.69 10.18 5.82
N VAL A 10 -3.76 11.05 6.24
CA VAL A 10 -2.64 10.66 7.10
C VAL A 10 -2.78 11.44 8.41
N PRO A 11 -2.82 10.76 9.58
CA PRO A 11 -3.26 11.39 10.79
C PRO A 11 -2.15 12.21 11.41
N LYS A 12 -2.53 13.30 12.08
CA LYS A 12 -1.58 14.21 12.74
C LYS A 12 -0.65 13.49 13.72
N VAL A 13 -1.15 12.44 14.39
CA VAL A 13 -0.36 11.65 15.33
C VAL A 13 0.80 10.90 14.65
N HIS A 14 0.70 10.59 13.36
CA HIS A 14 1.78 9.99 12.59
C HIS A 14 2.89 10.99 12.29
N PHE A 15 2.58 12.27 12.06
CA PHE A 15 3.58 13.32 11.81
C PHE A 15 4.31 13.79 13.06
N ARG A 16 3.73 13.62 14.26
CA ARG A 16 4.30 14.13 15.50
C ARG A 16 5.76 13.70 15.72
N PRO A 17 6.16 12.43 15.55
CA PRO A 17 7.57 12.03 15.71
C PRO A 17 8.53 12.60 14.64
N PHE A 18 8.01 13.00 13.48
CA PHE A 18 8.77 13.60 12.38
C PHE A 18 8.80 15.13 12.46
N SER A 19 7.97 15.73 13.31
CA SER A 19 7.92 17.16 13.53
C SER A 19 9.24 17.71 14.08
N ILE A 20 9.46 19.01 13.86
CA ILE A 20 10.56 19.75 14.46
C ILE A 20 10.50 19.57 15.98
N ASP A 21 11.62 19.12 16.55
CA ASP A 21 11.80 18.78 17.96
C ASP A 21 10.80 17.76 18.55
N GLY A 22 10.03 17.05 17.70
CA GLY A 22 9.00 16.10 18.15
C GLY A 22 7.76 16.74 18.78
N ALA A 23 7.60 18.07 18.67
CA ALA A 23 6.54 18.84 19.34
C ALA A 23 5.14 18.66 18.73
N GLY A 24 5.05 18.28 17.45
CA GLY A 24 3.79 18.05 16.74
C GLY A 24 3.14 19.30 16.15
N HIS A 25 3.87 20.41 16.06
CA HIS A 25 3.36 21.68 15.51
C HIS A 25 3.71 21.88 14.03
N ALA A 26 4.99 21.70 13.69
CA ALA A 26 5.51 21.93 12.34
C ALA A 26 6.48 20.82 11.91
N VAL A 27 6.55 20.57 10.61
CA VAL A 27 7.38 19.53 10.01
C VAL A 27 8.11 20.09 8.79
N LYS A 28 9.34 19.61 8.54
CA LYS A 28 10.04 19.93 7.29
C LYS A 28 9.42 19.13 6.16
N MET A 29 9.21 19.78 5.03
CA MET A 29 8.50 19.21 3.90
C MET A 29 9.20 19.56 2.60
N TYR A 30 9.33 18.59 1.72
CA TYR A 30 9.72 18.80 0.33
C TYR A 30 8.48 18.59 -0.54
N LEU A 31 8.10 19.61 -1.29
CA LEU A 31 7.04 19.57 -2.30
C LEU A 31 7.62 19.05 -3.60
N THR A 32 7.10 17.92 -4.05
CA THR A 32 7.64 17.14 -5.17
C THR A 32 7.40 17.82 -6.52
N GLU A 33 6.21 18.39 -6.73
CA GLU A 33 5.84 19.08 -7.97
C GLU A 33 6.57 20.42 -8.15
N ASP A 34 6.67 21.19 -7.06
CA ASP A 34 7.29 22.53 -7.07
C ASP A 34 8.82 22.48 -6.97
N ASP A 35 9.42 21.30 -6.76
CA ASP A 35 10.82 21.13 -6.36
C ASP A 35 11.23 22.07 -5.20
N ARG A 36 10.32 22.24 -4.24
CA ARG A 36 10.40 23.31 -3.23
C ARG A 36 10.50 22.77 -1.82
N PHE A 37 11.42 23.35 -1.05
CA PHE A 37 11.56 23.04 0.36
C PHE A 37 10.77 24.01 1.25
N ILE A 38 10.06 23.47 2.24
CA ILE A 38 9.37 24.22 3.29
C ILE A 38 9.97 23.86 4.65
N PRO A 39 10.64 24.81 5.34
CA PRO A 39 11.33 24.54 6.60
C PRO A 39 10.43 24.22 7.78
N ALA A 40 9.22 24.77 7.82
CA ALA A 40 8.29 24.58 8.92
C ALA A 40 6.84 24.63 8.42
N ALA A 41 6.36 23.54 7.85
CA ALA A 41 4.97 23.39 7.44
C ALA A 41 4.09 23.03 8.64
N SER A 42 2.96 23.73 8.82
CA SER A 42 2.01 23.39 9.90
C SER A 42 1.40 22.01 9.68
N ILE A 43 1.49 21.13 10.69
CA ILE A 43 0.93 19.77 10.65
C ILE A 43 -0.61 19.79 10.59
N LYS A 44 -1.25 20.82 11.16
CA LYS A 44 -2.72 20.91 11.28
C LYS A 44 -3.43 20.76 9.93
N GLY A 45 -2.85 21.29 8.86
CA GLY A 45 -3.40 21.27 7.50
C GLY A 45 -2.83 20.19 6.59
N GLN A 46 -1.86 19.39 7.03
CA GLN A 46 -1.26 18.36 6.17
C GLN A 46 -2.18 17.16 6.02
N CYS A 47 -2.16 16.57 4.82
CA CYS A 47 -2.85 15.32 4.52
C CYS A 47 -4.31 15.26 4.98
N ALA A 48 -5.06 16.34 4.73
CA ALA A 48 -6.47 16.45 5.05
C ALA A 48 -7.27 16.98 3.86
N LYS A 49 -8.51 16.49 3.71
CA LYS A 49 -9.49 17.03 2.76
C LYS A 49 -10.79 17.36 3.49
N PRO A 50 -11.55 18.37 3.04
CA PRO A 50 -12.86 18.66 3.61
C PRO A 50 -13.82 17.47 3.42
N TYR A 51 -14.42 16.96 4.50
CA TYR A 51 -15.42 15.88 4.48
C TYR A 51 -15.03 14.65 3.64
N LEU A 52 -13.76 14.26 3.65
CA LEU A 52 -13.23 13.13 2.89
C LEU A 52 -14.02 11.82 3.08
N TYR A 53 -14.43 11.56 4.31
CA TYR A 53 -15.19 10.41 4.78
C TYR A 53 -16.70 10.69 4.92
N GLY A 54 -17.16 11.80 4.36
CA GLY A 54 -18.54 12.26 4.48
C GLY A 54 -18.80 13.20 5.66
N LYS A 55 -20.05 13.68 5.72
CA LYS A 55 -20.49 14.74 6.65
C LYS A 55 -21.04 14.23 7.98
N ASP A 56 -21.31 12.94 8.13
CA ASP A 56 -21.91 12.37 9.35
C ASP A 56 -20.90 12.15 10.50
N GLY A 57 -19.60 12.26 10.18
CA GLY A 57 -18.48 12.09 11.10
C GLY A 57 -18.35 10.69 11.71
N ARG A 58 -19.11 9.68 11.25
CA ARG A 58 -19.07 8.33 11.83
C ARG A 58 -17.71 7.69 11.63
N LEU A 59 -17.23 7.69 10.39
CA LEU A 59 -15.94 7.09 10.06
C LEU A 59 -14.78 7.85 10.71
N GLU A 60 -14.80 9.19 10.70
CA GLU A 60 -13.80 10.03 11.37
C GLU A 60 -13.67 9.70 12.87
N ARG A 61 -14.78 9.49 13.59
CA ARG A 61 -14.73 9.09 15.01
C ARG A 61 -14.12 7.71 15.21
N LEU A 62 -14.43 6.74 14.34
CA LEU A 62 -13.86 5.39 14.41
C LEU A 62 -12.35 5.42 14.13
N LEU A 63 -11.94 6.14 13.09
CA LEU A 63 -10.53 6.33 12.76
C LEU A 63 -9.76 7.00 13.91
N GLY A 64 -10.36 8.01 14.55
CA GLY A 64 -9.76 8.68 15.71
C GLY A 64 -9.46 7.74 16.89
N GLN A 65 -10.31 6.74 17.14
CA GLN A 65 -10.04 5.72 18.17
C GLN A 65 -8.83 4.85 17.80
N PHE A 66 -8.76 4.43 16.54
CA PHE A 66 -7.66 3.63 16.02
C PHE A 66 -6.33 4.38 16.06
N GLU A 67 -6.37 5.67 15.69
CA GLU A 67 -5.24 6.59 15.73
C GLU A 67 -4.76 6.88 17.15
N GLY A 68 -5.67 7.00 18.12
CA GLY A 68 -5.32 7.14 19.54
C GLY A 68 -4.53 5.94 20.06
N ARG A 69 -4.99 4.72 19.75
CA ARG A 69 -4.28 3.48 20.12
C ARG A 69 -2.91 3.39 19.41
N TYR A 70 -2.86 3.73 18.13
CA TYR A 70 -1.59 3.78 17.37
C TYR A 70 -0.60 4.76 18.02
N ALA A 71 -1.04 5.97 18.34
CA ALA A 71 -0.22 7.00 18.98
C ALA A 71 0.33 6.53 20.33
N HIS A 72 -0.49 5.83 21.11
CA HIS A 72 -0.08 5.23 22.37
C HIS A 72 1.06 4.21 22.16
N ILE A 73 0.90 3.27 21.23
CA ILE A 73 1.93 2.26 20.93
C ILE A 73 3.23 2.92 20.47
N VAL A 74 3.16 3.89 19.54
CA VAL A 74 4.35 4.59 19.04
C VAL A 74 5.08 5.32 20.18
N SER A 75 4.35 5.94 21.11
CA SER A 75 4.97 6.57 22.28
C SER A 75 5.64 5.54 23.21
N ARG A 76 5.03 4.36 23.41
CA ARG A 76 5.59 3.31 24.25
C ARG A 76 6.84 2.68 23.63
N LEU A 77 6.93 2.62 22.31
CA LEU A 77 8.11 2.14 21.58
C LEU A 77 9.36 3.02 21.74
N ALA A 78 9.24 4.23 22.30
CA ALA A 78 10.39 5.02 22.73
C ALA A 78 11.18 4.35 23.88
N ASP A 79 10.50 3.53 24.70
CA ASP A 79 11.16 2.67 25.67
C ASP A 79 11.67 1.40 24.98
N ASP A 80 12.99 1.26 24.92
CA ASP A 80 13.66 0.10 24.33
C ASP A 80 13.29 -1.22 25.04
N GLN A 81 12.81 -1.17 26.29
CA GLN A 81 12.33 -2.34 27.03
C GLN A 81 10.90 -2.77 26.66
N TYR A 82 10.09 -1.86 26.10
CA TYR A 82 8.70 -2.16 25.73
C TYR A 82 8.63 -3.33 24.75
N LYS A 83 7.75 -4.28 25.04
CA LYS A 83 7.43 -5.43 24.21
C LYS A 83 5.99 -5.26 23.72
N LEU A 84 5.78 -5.44 22.43
CA LEU A 84 4.44 -5.42 21.86
C LEU A 84 3.64 -6.59 22.43
N SER A 85 2.42 -6.30 22.85
CA SER A 85 1.40 -7.32 23.09
C SER A 85 0.84 -7.85 21.78
N ALA A 86 0.09 -8.96 21.80
CA ALA A 86 -0.60 -9.45 20.61
C ALA A 86 -1.58 -8.41 20.03
N ASP A 87 -2.26 -7.66 20.90
CA ASP A 87 -3.17 -6.58 20.52
C ASP A 87 -2.42 -5.41 19.87
N ASP A 88 -1.21 -5.11 20.32
CA ASP A 88 -0.38 -4.07 19.70
C ASP A 88 0.07 -4.50 18.30
N GLU A 89 0.50 -5.76 18.15
CA GLU A 89 0.89 -6.30 16.85
C GLU A 89 -0.29 -6.31 15.88
N TRP A 90 -1.47 -6.75 16.32
CA TRP A 90 -2.70 -6.71 15.52
C TRP A 90 -3.03 -5.27 15.10
N LEU A 91 -3.03 -4.32 16.06
CA LEU A 91 -3.33 -2.93 15.77
C LEU A 91 -2.35 -2.36 14.74
N LEU A 92 -1.05 -2.57 14.92
CA LEU A 92 -0.04 -2.07 13.99
C LEU A 92 -0.19 -2.68 12.61
N ARG A 93 -0.44 -4.00 12.48
CA ARG A 93 -0.66 -4.63 11.17
C ARG A 93 -1.82 -3.98 10.42
N TYR A 94 -2.94 -3.84 11.09
CA TYR A 94 -4.15 -3.32 10.49
C TYR A 94 -4.15 -1.79 10.34
N PHE A 95 -3.34 -1.08 11.11
CA PHE A 95 -3.04 0.35 10.88
C PHE A 95 -2.23 0.55 9.60
N VAL A 96 -1.23 -0.28 9.33
CA VAL A 96 -0.50 -0.24 8.05
C VAL A 96 -1.44 -0.57 6.88
N LEU A 97 -2.32 -1.57 7.03
CA LEU A 97 -3.31 -1.90 6.01
C LEU A 97 -4.26 -0.74 5.72
N LEU A 98 -4.88 -0.19 6.76
CA LEU A 98 -5.77 0.97 6.65
C LEU A 98 -5.08 2.15 5.96
N GLN A 99 -3.84 2.44 6.37
CA GLN A 99 -3.07 3.54 5.77
C GLN A 99 -2.68 3.30 4.31
N SER A 100 -2.56 2.05 3.89
CA SER A 100 -2.28 1.75 2.48
C SER A 100 -3.48 1.92 1.54
N HIS A 101 -4.69 2.17 2.08
CA HIS A 101 -5.94 2.29 1.31
C HIS A 101 -6.62 3.65 1.44
N ARG A 102 -6.43 4.40 2.53
CA ARG A 102 -7.24 5.60 2.81
C ARG A 102 -6.66 6.93 2.33
N THR A 103 -5.48 6.94 1.71
CA THR A 103 -4.81 8.20 1.31
C THR A 103 -5.54 8.86 0.14
N ALA A 104 -5.42 10.18 0.00
CA ALA A 104 -6.06 10.91 -1.08
C ALA A 104 -5.71 10.32 -2.45
N GLU A 105 -4.46 9.90 -2.63
CA GLU A 105 -3.99 9.28 -3.85
C GLU A 105 -4.62 7.91 -4.12
N GLN A 106 -4.85 7.08 -3.10
CA GLN A 106 -5.55 5.82 -3.31
C GLN A 106 -6.99 6.03 -3.80
N ILE A 107 -7.64 7.10 -3.32
CA ILE A 107 -8.97 7.49 -3.79
C ILE A 107 -8.90 7.97 -5.24
N GLU A 108 -7.94 8.84 -5.60
CA GLU A 108 -7.81 9.32 -6.99
C GLU A 108 -7.44 8.19 -7.96
N ARG A 109 -6.52 7.29 -7.60
CA ARG A 109 -6.18 6.09 -8.42
C ARG A 109 -7.37 5.14 -8.56
N GLY A 110 -8.08 4.88 -7.46
CA GLY A 110 -9.29 4.08 -7.48
C GLY A 110 -10.37 4.70 -8.35
N PHE A 111 -10.53 6.02 -8.30
CA PHE A 111 -11.48 6.76 -9.13
C PHE A 111 -11.11 6.68 -10.61
N ALA A 112 -9.85 6.94 -10.97
CA ALA A 112 -9.40 6.83 -12.36
C ALA A 112 -9.64 5.42 -12.93
N ARG A 113 -9.28 4.38 -12.17
CA ARG A 113 -9.48 2.96 -12.55
C ARG A 113 -10.95 2.61 -12.75
N ILE A 114 -11.82 2.98 -11.81
CA ILE A 114 -13.25 2.63 -11.89
C ILE A 114 -13.94 3.47 -12.97
N SER A 115 -13.54 4.72 -13.18
CA SER A 115 -14.04 5.56 -14.29
C SER A 115 -13.66 5.00 -15.66
N GLU A 116 -12.41 4.57 -15.87
CA GLU A 116 -12.01 3.91 -17.13
C GLU A 116 -12.84 2.64 -17.40
N MET A 117 -13.11 1.86 -16.36
CA MET A 117 -13.96 0.68 -16.46
C MET A 117 -15.43 1.06 -16.77
N ALA A 118 -15.96 2.08 -16.10
CA ALA A 118 -17.33 2.55 -16.32
C ALA A 118 -17.52 3.11 -17.74
N ASP A 119 -16.55 3.88 -18.25
CA ASP A 119 -16.57 4.42 -19.62
C ASP A 119 -16.64 3.28 -20.66
N PHE A 120 -15.88 2.20 -20.44
CA PHE A 120 -15.96 1.02 -21.30
C PHE A 120 -17.32 0.33 -21.23
N PHE A 121 -17.86 0.09 -20.03
CA PHE A 121 -19.16 -0.57 -19.90
C PHE A 121 -20.31 0.30 -20.40
N GLN A 122 -20.22 1.62 -20.27
CA GLN A 122 -21.17 2.54 -20.89
C GLN A 122 -21.16 2.40 -22.42
N LYS A 123 -19.97 2.41 -23.05
CA LYS A 123 -19.84 2.18 -24.50
C LYS A 123 -20.41 0.82 -24.92
N ALA A 124 -20.20 -0.21 -24.11
CA ALA A 124 -20.74 -1.54 -24.37
C ALA A 124 -22.28 -1.54 -24.33
N GLU A 125 -22.89 -0.98 -23.29
CA GLU A 125 -24.35 -0.85 -23.20
C GLU A 125 -24.92 -0.09 -24.41
N GLU A 126 -24.31 1.05 -24.77
CA GLU A 126 -24.73 1.87 -25.92
C GLU A 126 -24.59 1.11 -27.25
N ALA A 127 -23.51 0.35 -27.45
CA ALA A 127 -23.30 -0.48 -28.64
C ALA A 127 -24.35 -1.59 -28.79
N HIS A 128 -24.93 -2.04 -27.67
CA HIS A 128 -25.99 -3.06 -27.64
C HIS A 128 -27.40 -2.46 -27.52
N GLY A 129 -27.55 -1.14 -27.72
CA GLY A 129 -28.85 -0.46 -27.73
C GLY A 129 -29.47 -0.26 -26.34
N ASN A 130 -28.71 -0.45 -25.28
CA ASN A 130 -29.11 -0.21 -23.90
C ASN A 130 -28.71 1.20 -23.44
N HIS A 131 -29.24 1.61 -22.29
CA HIS A 131 -28.91 2.89 -21.66
C HIS A 131 -28.08 2.67 -20.40
N TRP A 132 -27.03 3.48 -20.23
CA TRP A 132 -26.26 3.52 -19.00
C TRP A 132 -27.12 3.99 -17.82
N ASN A 133 -27.11 3.23 -16.73
CA ASN A 133 -27.74 3.66 -15.48
C ASN A 133 -26.82 4.68 -14.78
N PRO A 134 -27.24 5.95 -14.58
CA PRO A 134 -26.41 6.97 -13.94
C PRO A 134 -25.96 6.63 -12.52
N VAL A 135 -26.63 5.69 -11.84
CA VAL A 135 -26.21 5.18 -10.52
C VAL A 135 -24.87 4.44 -10.59
N ASN A 136 -24.50 3.89 -11.76
CA ASN A 136 -23.23 3.22 -11.97
C ASN A 136 -22.08 4.21 -12.23
N THR A 137 -22.36 5.50 -12.39
CA THR A 137 -21.34 6.52 -12.62
C THR A 137 -20.46 6.67 -11.37
N PRO A 138 -19.14 6.47 -11.48
CA PRO A 138 -18.25 6.52 -10.33
C PRO A 138 -18.17 7.92 -9.73
N THR A 139 -18.00 7.98 -8.41
CA THR A 139 -17.66 9.21 -7.69
C THR A 139 -16.53 8.92 -6.71
N ARG A 140 -15.80 9.96 -6.29
CA ARG A 140 -14.71 9.82 -5.31
C ARG A 140 -15.23 9.31 -3.96
N GLU A 141 -16.45 9.73 -3.59
CA GLU A 141 -17.13 9.29 -2.39
C GLU A 141 -17.43 7.80 -2.43
N LEU A 142 -17.95 7.28 -3.55
CA LEU A 142 -18.19 5.83 -3.73
C LEU A 142 -16.88 5.06 -3.69
N VAL A 143 -15.83 5.53 -4.38
CA VAL A 143 -14.51 4.88 -4.33
C VAL A 143 -13.93 4.86 -2.92
N MET A 144 -14.05 5.95 -2.16
CA MET A 144 -13.63 6.00 -0.77
C MET A 144 -14.40 4.98 0.08
N GLN A 145 -15.72 4.87 -0.10
CA GLN A 145 -16.54 3.88 0.61
C GLN A 145 -16.10 2.45 0.27
N GLU A 146 -15.91 2.12 -1.00
CA GLU A 146 -15.43 0.81 -1.45
C GLU A 146 -14.06 0.45 -0.88
N LEU A 147 -13.12 1.41 -0.86
CA LEU A 147 -11.80 1.20 -0.23
C LEU A 147 -11.93 0.92 1.27
N MET A 148 -12.83 1.61 1.97
CA MET A 148 -13.05 1.41 3.40
C MET A 148 -13.77 0.09 3.71
N ILE A 149 -14.72 -0.31 2.86
CA ILE A 149 -15.36 -1.63 2.92
C ILE A 149 -14.31 -2.72 2.73
N SER A 150 -13.46 -2.59 1.70
CA SER A 150 -12.38 -3.55 1.44
C SER A 150 -11.39 -3.69 2.60
N VAL A 151 -11.07 -2.60 3.29
CA VAL A 151 -10.23 -2.66 4.51
C VAL A 151 -10.96 -3.40 5.64
N SER A 152 -12.26 -3.12 5.83
CA SER A 152 -13.09 -3.79 6.83
C SER A 152 -13.19 -5.30 6.59
N GLU A 153 -13.44 -5.72 5.34
CA GLU A 153 -13.48 -7.13 4.95
C GLU A 153 -12.14 -7.80 5.21
N GLN A 154 -11.03 -7.20 4.80
CA GLN A 154 -9.69 -7.73 5.04
C GLN A 154 -9.33 -7.84 6.54
N MET A 155 -9.86 -6.93 7.37
CA MET A 155 -9.76 -7.02 8.83
C MET A 155 -10.55 -8.21 9.38
N GLN A 156 -11.81 -8.35 8.97
CA GLN A 156 -12.69 -9.45 9.40
C GLN A 156 -12.19 -10.82 8.94
N GLU A 157 -11.57 -10.88 7.77
CA GLU A 157 -11.00 -12.11 7.21
C GLU A 157 -9.61 -12.43 7.75
N HIS A 158 -9.04 -11.64 8.66
CA HIS A 158 -7.73 -11.93 9.25
C HIS A 158 -6.61 -12.05 8.21
N VAL A 159 -6.65 -11.26 7.11
CA VAL A 159 -5.80 -11.51 5.93
C VAL A 159 -4.28 -11.34 6.17
N LEU A 160 -3.89 -10.67 7.25
CA LEU A 160 -2.49 -10.40 7.60
C LEU A 160 -1.99 -11.21 8.81
N ASP A 161 -2.83 -12.04 9.43
CA ASP A 161 -2.51 -12.67 10.72
C ASP A 161 -1.41 -13.74 10.64
N ASP A 162 -1.19 -14.33 9.46
CA ASP A 162 -0.08 -15.26 9.21
C ASP A 162 1.26 -14.55 8.92
N LEU A 163 1.27 -13.22 8.76
CA LEU A 163 2.49 -12.43 8.60
C LEU A 163 3.15 -12.15 9.95
N LYS A 164 4.48 -12.11 9.95
CA LYS A 164 5.23 -11.67 11.13
C LYS A 164 5.41 -10.16 11.11
N LEU A 165 5.36 -9.56 12.29
CA LEU A 165 5.66 -8.15 12.51
C LEU A 165 6.95 -8.02 13.33
N VAL A 166 7.81 -7.06 12.96
CA VAL A 166 8.97 -6.65 13.75
C VAL A 166 9.09 -5.13 13.75
N ILE A 167 9.68 -4.59 14.81
CA ILE A 167 10.08 -3.18 14.86
C ILE A 167 11.54 -3.06 14.43
N VAL A 168 11.74 -2.33 13.35
CA VAL A 168 13.06 -1.98 12.82
C VAL A 168 13.54 -0.74 13.54
N ARG A 169 14.69 -0.82 14.22
CA ARG A 169 15.36 0.31 14.88
C ARG A 169 16.54 0.76 14.05
N ASN A 170 16.51 2.01 13.64
CA ASN A 170 17.60 2.62 12.92
C ASN A 170 18.67 3.11 13.91
N LYS A 171 19.86 2.50 13.85
CA LYS A 171 21.03 2.88 14.66
C LYS A 171 22.08 3.63 13.82
N THR A 172 21.66 4.24 12.73
CA THR A 172 22.52 5.01 11.80
C THR A 172 22.22 6.51 11.90
N ARG A 173 23.03 7.34 11.22
CA ARG A 173 22.83 8.81 11.20
C ARG A 173 21.75 9.24 10.22
N ARG A 174 21.63 8.52 9.10
CA ARG A 174 20.54 8.68 8.14
C ARG A 174 19.22 8.32 8.80
N GLU A 175 18.22 9.19 8.71
CA GLU A 175 16.88 9.00 9.26
C GLU A 175 15.91 8.39 8.24
N PHE A 176 14.84 7.76 8.75
CA PHE A 176 13.68 7.46 7.92
C PHE A 176 12.91 8.73 7.56
N VAL A 177 12.38 8.77 6.34
CA VAL A 177 11.41 9.79 5.90
C VAL A 177 10.01 9.19 5.90
N THR A 178 8.99 10.04 5.81
CA THR A 178 7.59 9.64 5.55
C THR A 178 7.00 10.50 4.42
N SER A 179 5.77 10.25 4.00
CA SER A 179 5.10 10.96 2.91
C SER A 179 3.61 11.17 3.18
N ASP A 180 2.94 11.78 2.21
CA ASP A 180 1.48 11.83 2.12
C ASP A 180 0.84 10.48 1.74
N ASP A 181 1.66 9.46 1.46
CA ASP A 181 1.24 8.09 1.19
C ASP A 181 2.18 7.06 1.87
N PRO A 182 2.20 7.02 3.22
CA PRO A 182 3.36 6.53 3.98
C PRO A 182 3.40 5.01 4.18
N ALA A 183 2.26 4.31 4.04
CA ALA A 183 2.22 2.86 4.17
C ALA A 183 2.64 2.22 2.85
N VAL A 184 3.74 1.46 2.89
CA VAL A 184 4.27 0.76 1.72
C VAL A 184 3.76 -0.67 1.72
N THR A 185 3.28 -1.12 0.56
CA THR A 185 3.10 -2.53 0.22
C THR A 185 4.03 -2.86 -0.95
N THR A 186 4.77 -3.95 -0.86
CA THR A 186 5.72 -4.38 -1.89
C THR A 186 6.00 -5.89 -1.80
N ASN A 187 6.75 -6.44 -2.75
CA ASN A 187 7.08 -7.86 -2.76
C ASN A 187 8.40 -8.14 -3.47
N ARG A 188 9.50 -8.19 -2.70
CA ARG A 188 10.84 -8.44 -3.24
C ARG A 188 10.92 -9.75 -4.01
N TRP A 189 10.29 -10.80 -3.48
CA TRP A 189 10.39 -12.13 -4.04
C TRP A 189 9.71 -12.24 -5.40
N LEU A 190 8.50 -11.73 -5.53
CA LEU A 190 7.78 -11.72 -6.81
C LEU A 190 8.48 -10.83 -7.83
N LEU A 191 8.90 -9.63 -7.43
CA LEU A 191 9.59 -8.68 -8.31
C LEU A 191 10.95 -9.22 -8.81
N GLN A 192 11.83 -9.67 -7.90
CA GLN A 192 13.20 -10.04 -8.26
C GLN A 192 13.39 -11.49 -8.70
N ARG A 193 12.55 -12.42 -8.24
CA ARG A 193 12.75 -13.87 -8.49
C ARG A 193 11.70 -14.50 -9.39
N LYS A 194 10.55 -13.86 -9.57
CA LYS A 194 9.46 -14.36 -10.40
C LYS A 194 9.08 -13.43 -11.54
N SER A 195 9.63 -12.22 -11.59
CA SER A 195 9.28 -11.18 -12.56
C SER A 195 7.77 -10.92 -12.61
N ILE A 196 7.12 -10.98 -11.44
CA ILE A 196 5.70 -10.69 -11.25
C ILE A 196 5.59 -9.37 -10.50
N ASN A 197 5.00 -8.37 -11.15
CA ASN A 197 4.76 -7.03 -10.60
C ASN A 197 3.28 -6.72 -10.34
N ILE A 198 2.41 -7.74 -10.45
CA ILE A 198 0.97 -7.65 -10.14
C ILE A 198 0.69 -8.64 -9.01
N PHE A 199 0.33 -8.13 -7.84
CA PHE A 199 0.04 -8.94 -6.65
C PHE A 199 -0.86 -8.19 -5.66
N GLY A 200 -1.61 -8.95 -4.87
CA GLY A 200 -2.46 -8.44 -3.79
C GLY A 200 -1.93 -8.77 -2.40
N THR A 201 -2.72 -8.47 -1.37
CA THR A 201 -2.37 -8.74 0.04
C THR A 201 -2.24 -10.23 0.35
N ASN A 202 -2.87 -11.13 -0.42
CA ASN A 202 -2.73 -12.58 -0.25
C ASN A 202 -1.40 -13.16 -0.79
N ALA A 203 -0.60 -12.36 -1.50
CA ALA A 203 0.56 -12.84 -2.23
C ALA A 203 1.67 -13.40 -1.32
N ALA A 204 2.31 -14.49 -1.75
CA ALA A 204 3.51 -15.00 -1.08
C ALA A 204 4.67 -14.04 -1.27
N GLY A 205 5.44 -13.82 -0.21
CA GLY A 205 6.53 -12.84 -0.18
C GLY A 205 6.07 -11.40 0.07
N LEU A 206 4.82 -11.18 0.52
CA LEU A 206 4.32 -9.85 0.85
C LEU A 206 5.22 -9.18 1.90
N LEU A 207 5.48 -7.89 1.66
CA LEU A 207 6.11 -6.97 2.59
C LEU A 207 5.19 -5.76 2.74
N MET A 208 4.95 -5.36 3.97
CA MET A 208 4.31 -4.08 4.28
C MET A 208 5.11 -3.35 5.35
N PHE A 209 5.22 -2.03 5.27
CA PHE A 209 5.88 -1.27 6.31
C PHE A 209 5.42 0.17 6.38
N LEU A 210 5.66 0.77 7.54
CA LEU A 210 5.35 2.16 7.84
C LEU A 210 6.43 2.75 8.75
N PRO A 211 7.09 3.86 8.35
CA PRO A 211 7.93 4.64 9.25
C PRO A 211 7.10 5.15 10.44
N LEU A 212 7.45 4.75 11.66
CA LEU A 212 6.75 5.21 12.88
C LEU A 212 7.36 6.51 13.40
N THR A 213 8.68 6.62 13.29
CA THR A 213 9.49 7.78 13.66
C THR A 213 10.70 7.86 12.71
N PRO A 214 11.51 8.93 12.78
CA PRO A 214 12.79 8.98 12.04
C PRO A 214 13.76 7.82 12.35
N HIS A 215 13.55 7.08 13.45
CA HIS A 215 14.39 5.95 13.84
C HIS A 215 13.67 4.62 14.06
N LEU A 216 12.34 4.58 13.92
CA LEU A 216 11.55 3.37 14.11
C LEU A 216 10.67 3.13 12.89
N LEU A 217 10.60 1.89 12.44
CA LEU A 217 9.74 1.46 11.35
C LEU A 217 9.09 0.13 11.74
N VAL A 218 7.79 -0.02 11.48
CA VAL A 218 7.15 -1.32 11.58
C VAL A 218 7.31 -2.05 10.26
N LEU A 219 7.80 -3.29 10.31
CA LEU A 219 7.95 -4.17 9.16
C LEU A 219 7.10 -5.42 9.35
N ILE A 220 6.20 -5.65 8.41
CA ILE A 220 5.34 -6.82 8.30
C ILE A 220 5.85 -7.63 7.11
N TYR A 221 6.13 -8.91 7.31
CA TYR A 221 6.74 -9.74 6.27
C TYR A 221 6.21 -11.16 6.28
N ASP A 222 6.22 -11.79 5.10
CA ASP A 222 5.90 -13.20 4.95
C ASP A 222 7.03 -14.09 5.52
N PRO A 223 6.78 -14.82 6.63
CA PRO A 223 7.78 -15.68 7.23
C PRO A 223 8.07 -16.94 6.41
N ALA A 224 7.24 -17.30 5.42
CA ALA A 224 7.50 -18.42 4.52
C ALA A 224 8.57 -18.07 3.47
N VAL A 225 8.80 -16.78 3.20
CA VAL A 225 9.75 -16.31 2.18
C VAL A 225 10.99 -15.67 2.80
N TYR A 226 10.81 -14.85 3.85
CA TYR A 226 11.92 -14.12 4.46
C TYR A 226 12.27 -14.63 5.86
N ASN A 227 13.56 -14.51 6.18
CA ASN A 227 14.11 -14.70 7.51
C ASN A 227 14.72 -13.37 7.98
N VAL A 228 13.99 -12.64 8.81
CA VAL A 228 14.50 -11.45 9.48
C VAL A 228 15.08 -11.88 10.82
N ASN A 229 16.38 -11.66 11.01
CA ASN A 229 17.07 -11.99 12.26
C ASN A 229 16.73 -10.95 13.34
N ALA A 230 15.51 -11.02 13.87
CA ALA A 230 15.09 -10.19 14.99
C ALA A 230 15.73 -10.70 16.28
N ALA A 231 16.24 -9.78 17.10
CA ALA A 231 16.66 -10.09 18.46
C ALA A 231 15.45 -10.55 19.30
N SER A 232 15.72 -11.04 20.51
CA SER A 232 14.66 -11.29 21.49
C SER A 232 13.78 -10.03 21.60
N ARG A 233 12.44 -10.19 21.56
CA ARG A 233 11.41 -9.12 21.63
C ARG A 233 10.94 -8.52 20.30
N GLY A 234 11.19 -9.15 19.15
CA GLY A 234 10.58 -8.72 17.89
C GLY A 234 11.14 -7.40 17.35
N LYS A 235 12.39 -7.07 17.70
CA LYS A 235 13.11 -5.87 17.24
C LYS A 235 14.30 -6.28 16.38
N VAL A 236 14.63 -5.49 15.37
CA VAL A 236 15.83 -5.68 14.52
C VAL A 236 16.54 -4.35 14.31
N ASP A 237 17.86 -4.34 14.42
CA ASP A 237 18.66 -3.12 14.27
C ASP A 237 19.19 -2.98 12.84
N LEU A 238 19.04 -1.78 12.28
CA LEU A 238 19.77 -1.35 11.09
C LEU A 238 21.03 -0.62 11.52
N THR A 239 22.18 -1.11 11.07
CA THR A 239 23.49 -0.50 11.31
C THR A 239 24.13 0.03 10.01
N LYS A 240 23.44 -0.11 8.87
CA LYS A 240 23.90 0.34 7.55
C LYS A 240 22.95 1.39 6.99
N GLU A 241 23.48 2.55 6.64
CA GLU A 241 22.68 3.61 6.02
C GLU A 241 22.05 3.18 4.69
N ALA A 242 22.70 2.26 3.96
CA ALA A 242 22.14 1.68 2.74
C ALA A 242 20.80 0.95 2.98
N ASP A 243 20.61 0.33 4.15
CA ASP A 243 19.34 -0.32 4.49
C ASP A 243 18.24 0.72 4.78
N VAL A 244 18.60 1.83 5.45
CA VAL A 244 17.70 2.97 5.68
C VAL A 244 17.31 3.62 4.37
N MET A 245 18.30 3.84 3.48
CA MET A 245 18.09 4.36 2.14
C MET A 245 17.13 3.47 1.34
N ALA A 246 17.32 2.15 1.35
CA ALA A 246 16.41 1.24 0.66
C ALA A 246 14.95 1.35 1.17
N PHE A 247 14.73 1.59 2.47
CA PHE A 247 13.37 1.88 2.98
C PHE A 247 12.87 3.26 2.51
N ASN A 248 13.71 4.28 2.55
CA ASN A 248 13.37 5.63 2.09
C ASN A 248 13.05 5.68 0.59
N GLU A 249 13.74 4.90 -0.25
CA GLU A 249 13.44 4.78 -1.68
C GLU A 249 11.98 4.38 -1.92
N HIS A 250 11.44 3.47 -1.10
CA HIS A 250 10.03 3.09 -1.19
C HIS A 250 9.10 4.22 -0.78
N GLN A 251 9.46 5.01 0.25
CA GLN A 251 8.72 6.21 0.62
C GLN A 251 8.74 7.24 -0.51
N TYR A 252 9.89 7.46 -1.13
CA TYR A 252 10.06 8.38 -2.25
C TYR A 252 9.28 7.92 -3.49
N MET A 253 9.25 6.62 -3.82
CA MET A 253 8.45 6.10 -4.94
C MET A 253 6.94 6.23 -4.71
N ARG A 254 6.51 6.26 -3.44
CA ARG A 254 5.11 6.40 -3.05
C ARG A 254 4.65 7.84 -2.90
N ALA A 255 5.53 8.74 -2.46
CA ALA A 255 5.21 10.14 -2.20
C ALA A 255 4.56 10.81 -3.42
N VAL A 256 3.48 11.55 -3.20
CA VAL A 256 2.71 12.14 -4.28
C VAL A 256 3.03 13.61 -4.39
N ALA A 257 2.57 14.41 -3.44
CA ALA A 257 2.82 15.84 -3.35
C ALA A 257 3.95 16.19 -2.37
N SER A 258 4.15 15.38 -1.33
CA SER A 258 5.01 15.76 -0.21
C SER A 258 5.85 14.62 0.37
N VAL A 259 7.11 14.92 0.65
CA VAL A 259 7.98 14.12 1.52
C VAL A 259 8.23 14.89 2.82
N TYR A 260 8.04 14.21 3.96
CA TYR A 260 8.21 14.77 5.29
C TYR A 260 9.41 14.15 6.00
N PHE A 261 10.20 14.97 6.70
CA PHE A 261 11.44 14.54 7.35
C PHE A 261 11.80 15.45 8.52
N ARG A 262 12.79 15.08 9.33
CA ARG A 262 13.19 15.82 10.53
C ARG A 262 14.61 16.38 10.45
N GLY A 263 15.61 15.52 10.40
CA GLY A 263 17.04 15.89 10.49
C GLY A 263 17.74 15.99 9.13
N GLU A 264 17.21 15.35 8.09
CA GLU A 264 17.89 15.25 6.79
C GLU A 264 18.08 16.60 6.08
N GLU A 265 19.14 16.67 5.27
CA GLU A 265 19.46 17.81 4.42
C GLU A 265 18.51 17.90 3.23
N HIS A 266 18.00 19.10 2.97
CA HIS A 266 16.95 19.32 1.95
C HIS A 266 17.40 18.95 0.54
N ALA A 267 18.64 19.29 0.19
CA ALA A 267 19.22 18.97 -1.12
C ALA A 267 19.32 17.46 -1.34
N ARG A 268 19.60 16.69 -0.27
CA ARG A 268 19.65 15.23 -0.31
C ARG A 268 18.26 14.65 -0.60
N ILE A 269 17.23 15.11 0.13
CA ILE A 269 15.85 14.63 -0.06
C ILE A 269 15.39 14.82 -1.51
N ALA A 270 15.61 16.02 -2.08
CA ALA A 270 15.23 16.30 -3.46
C ALA A 270 15.98 15.40 -4.47
N SER A 271 17.29 15.20 -4.26
CA SER A 271 18.12 14.34 -5.13
C SER A 271 17.68 12.88 -5.06
N GLU A 272 17.45 12.36 -3.87
CA GLU A 272 17.03 10.98 -3.64
C GLU A 272 15.62 10.72 -4.18
N PHE A 273 14.69 11.66 -4.03
CA PHE A 273 13.37 11.59 -4.65
C PHE A 273 13.44 11.49 -6.17
N LYS A 274 14.22 12.39 -6.81
CA LYS A 274 14.37 12.41 -8.28
C LYS A 274 15.02 11.11 -8.79
N ALA A 275 15.98 10.56 -8.05
CA ALA A 275 16.68 9.34 -8.42
C ALA A 275 15.76 8.10 -8.48
N VAL A 276 14.65 8.08 -7.73
CA VAL A 276 13.74 6.93 -7.72
C VAL A 276 12.59 7.01 -8.74
N LEU A 277 12.39 8.17 -9.38
CA LEU A 277 11.29 8.36 -10.34
C LEU A 277 11.26 7.32 -11.47
N PRO A 278 12.40 6.91 -12.07
CA PRO A 278 12.42 5.87 -13.11
C PRO A 278 11.95 4.48 -12.65
N PHE A 279 11.84 4.25 -11.34
CA PHE A 279 11.41 2.97 -10.76
C PHE A 279 9.92 2.94 -10.41
N ARG A 280 9.20 4.05 -10.60
CA ARG A 280 7.73 4.08 -10.57
C ARG A 280 7.15 3.41 -11.81
N PRO A 281 5.98 2.78 -11.72
CA PRO A 281 5.32 2.26 -12.90
C PRO A 281 4.85 3.43 -13.78
N ALA A 282 4.81 3.22 -15.11
CA ALA A 282 4.28 4.21 -16.06
C ALA A 282 2.78 4.45 -15.85
N ALA A 283 2.05 3.43 -15.41
CA ALA A 283 0.67 3.50 -14.96
C ALA A 283 0.51 2.64 -13.69
N TRP A 284 -0.19 3.15 -12.68
CA TRP A 284 -0.41 2.42 -11.42
C TRP A 284 -1.49 1.34 -11.52
N ASP A 285 -2.44 1.55 -12.43
CA ASP A 285 -3.52 0.62 -12.73
C ASP A 285 -3.61 0.48 -14.26
N ARG A 286 -3.97 -0.71 -14.72
CA ARG A 286 -4.17 -1.04 -16.14
C ARG A 286 -5.48 -1.79 -16.28
N PHE A 287 -6.35 -1.27 -17.14
CA PHE A 287 -7.54 -1.96 -17.62
C PHE A 287 -7.25 -2.55 -19.00
N THR A 288 -7.45 -3.86 -19.16
CA THR A 288 -7.28 -4.56 -20.43
C THR A 288 -8.56 -5.25 -20.78
N VAL A 289 -9.02 -5.07 -22.01
CA VAL A 289 -10.23 -5.72 -22.54
C VAL A 289 -9.86 -6.60 -23.72
N ALA A 290 -10.61 -7.68 -23.90
CA ALA A 290 -10.38 -8.68 -24.92
C ALA A 290 -11.70 -9.24 -25.43
N LYS A 291 -11.74 -9.57 -26.72
CA LYS A 291 -12.89 -10.19 -27.38
C LYS A 291 -12.64 -11.65 -27.68
N LYS A 292 -13.70 -12.46 -27.69
CA LYS A 292 -13.62 -13.87 -28.07
C LYS A 292 -13.19 -13.98 -29.54
N ASP A 293 -12.14 -14.76 -29.81
CA ASP A 293 -11.58 -14.97 -31.15
C ASP A 293 -11.47 -16.46 -31.54
N GLY A 294 -12.04 -17.33 -30.72
CA GLY A 294 -12.07 -18.78 -30.96
C GLY A 294 -12.11 -19.59 -29.68
N GLY A 295 -11.77 -20.87 -29.79
CA GLY A 295 -11.72 -21.81 -28.69
C GLY A 295 -11.67 -23.26 -29.15
N THR A 296 -11.55 -24.16 -28.19
CA THR A 296 -11.76 -25.60 -28.33
C THR A 296 -13.00 -25.98 -27.50
N ASP A 297 -13.39 -27.25 -27.52
CA ASP A 297 -14.50 -27.77 -26.68
C ASP A 297 -14.27 -27.56 -25.18
N THR A 298 -13.02 -27.34 -24.75
CA THR A 298 -12.64 -27.21 -23.34
C THR A 298 -12.16 -25.81 -22.95
N HIS A 299 -11.86 -24.94 -23.92
CA HIS A 299 -11.23 -23.65 -23.65
C HIS A 299 -11.72 -22.55 -24.61
N THR A 300 -12.04 -21.37 -24.10
CA THR A 300 -12.34 -20.18 -24.92
C THR A 300 -11.08 -19.34 -25.07
N ARG A 301 -10.80 -18.87 -26.30
CA ARG A 301 -9.69 -17.95 -26.59
C ARG A 301 -10.22 -16.53 -26.73
N TYR A 302 -9.46 -15.60 -26.14
CA TYR A 302 -9.71 -14.17 -26.19
C TYR A 302 -8.46 -13.45 -26.70
N THR A 303 -8.65 -12.42 -27.51
CA THR A 303 -7.58 -11.56 -28.01
C THR A 303 -7.79 -10.13 -27.52
N VAL A 304 -6.70 -9.47 -27.12
CA VAL A 304 -6.73 -8.07 -26.67
C VAL A 304 -6.93 -7.17 -27.90
N ASP A 305 -7.83 -6.21 -27.79
CA ASP A 305 -8.15 -5.26 -28.85
C ASP A 305 -8.56 -3.90 -28.25
N SER A 306 -8.85 -2.89 -29.08
CA SER A 306 -9.26 -1.58 -28.60
C SER A 306 -10.58 -1.64 -27.82
N PRO A 307 -10.77 -0.77 -26.80
CA PRO A 307 -12.04 -0.68 -26.08
C PRO A 307 -13.26 -0.50 -26.99
N GLU A 308 -13.12 0.28 -28.06
CA GLU A 308 -14.19 0.54 -29.03
C GLU A 308 -14.62 -0.71 -29.81
N GLU A 309 -13.68 -1.57 -30.19
CA GLU A 309 -14.00 -2.81 -30.90
C GLU A 309 -14.52 -3.89 -29.95
N VAL A 310 -13.92 -4.00 -28.75
CA VAL A 310 -14.37 -5.00 -27.76
C VAL A 310 -15.77 -4.65 -27.21
N ALA A 311 -16.12 -3.37 -27.07
CA ALA A 311 -17.42 -2.95 -26.56
C ALA A 311 -18.62 -3.45 -27.42
N LYS A 312 -18.40 -3.67 -28.73
CA LYS A 312 -19.43 -4.16 -29.66
C LYS A 312 -19.68 -5.67 -29.56
N GLU A 313 -18.83 -6.39 -28.84
CA GLU A 313 -18.84 -7.84 -28.80
C GLU A 313 -19.76 -8.37 -27.69
N ASN A 314 -20.40 -9.51 -27.93
CA ASN A 314 -21.29 -10.16 -26.95
C ASN A 314 -20.51 -10.91 -25.85
N ALA A 315 -19.27 -11.29 -26.14
CA ALA A 315 -18.43 -12.08 -25.25
C ALA A 315 -17.10 -11.37 -25.01
N ILE A 316 -17.03 -10.65 -23.89
CA ILE A 316 -15.88 -9.86 -23.48
C ILE A 316 -15.16 -10.53 -22.30
N MET A 317 -13.85 -10.30 -22.22
CA MET A 317 -13.04 -10.57 -21.04
C MET A 317 -12.34 -9.27 -20.68
N PHE A 318 -12.30 -8.93 -19.40
CA PHE A 318 -11.52 -7.81 -18.93
C PHE A 318 -10.58 -8.23 -17.79
N HIS A 319 -9.49 -7.50 -17.65
CA HIS A 319 -8.50 -7.70 -16.60
C HIS A 319 -8.10 -6.35 -16.03
N LEU A 320 -8.30 -6.20 -14.73
CA LEU A 320 -7.84 -5.06 -13.95
C LEU A 320 -6.56 -5.47 -13.21
N ALA A 321 -5.48 -4.77 -13.47
CA ALA A 321 -4.19 -5.03 -12.85
C ALA A 321 -3.66 -3.77 -12.16
N ARG A 322 -3.21 -3.92 -10.91
CA ARG A 322 -2.41 -2.92 -10.23
C ARG A 322 -0.93 -3.21 -10.44
N GLU A 323 -0.20 -2.22 -10.92
CA GLU A 323 1.26 -2.28 -11.06
C GLU A 323 1.94 -1.73 -9.81
N TRP A 324 3.00 -2.41 -9.40
CA TRP A 324 3.82 -2.00 -8.26
C TRP A 324 5.15 -1.40 -8.72
N PRO A 325 5.71 -0.42 -7.99
CA PRO A 325 7.06 0.08 -8.22
C PRO A 325 8.10 -1.04 -8.18
N SER A 326 9.24 -0.81 -8.83
CA SER A 326 10.37 -1.75 -8.90
C SER A 326 11.59 -1.19 -8.17
N PRO A 327 11.69 -1.33 -6.83
CA PRO A 327 12.76 -0.72 -6.05
C PRO A 327 14.16 -1.13 -6.52
N PRO A 328 15.10 -0.18 -6.64
CA PRO A 328 16.48 -0.48 -7.03
C PRO A 328 17.23 -1.24 -5.92
N HIS A 329 16.97 -0.89 -4.66
CA HIS A 329 17.62 -1.53 -3.52
C HIS A 329 16.62 -2.16 -2.56
N TRP A 330 17.12 -3.14 -1.80
CA TRP A 330 16.36 -3.88 -0.81
C TRP A 330 17.13 -3.98 0.50
N PRO A 331 16.48 -3.75 1.65
CA PRO A 331 17.13 -3.87 2.95
C PRO A 331 17.76 -5.25 3.15
N SER A 332 19.01 -5.27 3.59
CA SER A 332 19.81 -6.49 3.79
C SER A 332 19.26 -7.39 4.90
N ILE A 333 18.40 -6.86 5.78
CA ILE A 333 17.68 -7.62 6.80
C ILE A 333 16.63 -8.59 6.22
N LEU A 334 16.17 -8.37 4.98
CA LEU A 334 15.21 -9.22 4.28
C LEU A 334 15.92 -10.40 3.58
N LYS A 335 16.47 -11.32 4.37
CA LYS A 335 17.15 -12.50 3.83
C LYS A 335 16.13 -13.53 3.33
N TYR A 336 16.33 -14.06 2.13
CA TYR A 336 15.51 -15.18 1.66
C TYR A 336 15.76 -16.43 2.50
N ARG A 337 14.70 -17.17 2.81
CA ARG A 337 14.83 -18.54 3.31
C ARG A 337 15.36 -19.45 2.21
N SER A 338 16.14 -20.47 2.59
CA SER A 338 16.55 -21.54 1.67
C SER A 338 15.34 -22.29 1.09
N ASN A 339 14.27 -22.41 1.88
CA ASN A 339 13.00 -23.04 1.51
C ASN A 339 11.88 -22.03 1.21
N ALA A 340 12.22 -20.82 0.74
CA ALA A 340 11.22 -19.81 0.35
C ALA A 340 10.16 -20.42 -0.59
N GLN A 341 8.88 -20.17 -0.29
CA GLN A 341 7.78 -20.87 -0.93
C GLN A 341 6.47 -20.08 -0.98
N GLY A 342 5.63 -20.46 -1.92
CA GLY A 342 4.23 -20.06 -2.02
C GLY A 342 3.40 -21.14 -2.73
N PHE A 343 2.14 -20.85 -2.98
CA PHE A 343 1.20 -21.76 -3.64
C PHE A 343 0.65 -21.09 -4.89
N THR A 344 0.64 -21.80 -6.02
CA THR A 344 0.24 -21.22 -7.31
C THR A 344 -0.92 -21.95 -7.96
N ARG A 345 -1.76 -21.15 -8.62
CA ARG A 345 -2.76 -21.55 -9.61
C ARG A 345 -2.63 -20.57 -10.78
N GLY A 346 -1.99 -21.00 -11.87
CA GLY A 346 -1.66 -20.10 -12.99
C GLY A 346 -0.49 -19.16 -12.68
N ARG A 347 -0.68 -17.86 -12.89
CA ARG A 347 0.38 -16.84 -12.69
C ARG A 347 0.41 -16.25 -11.27
N THR A 348 -0.60 -16.51 -10.45
CA THR A 348 -0.69 -15.97 -9.09
C THR A 348 0.04 -16.88 -8.11
N ILE A 349 0.81 -16.31 -7.19
CA ILE A 349 1.50 -17.05 -6.12
C ILE A 349 1.06 -16.47 -4.77
N ILE A 350 0.33 -17.25 -3.98
CA ILE A 350 -0.30 -16.85 -2.72
C ILE A 350 0.31 -17.54 -1.51
N ARG A 351 0.09 -16.97 -0.32
CA ARG A 351 0.49 -17.57 0.97
C ARG A 351 -0.41 -18.76 1.31
N ARG A 352 0.12 -19.69 2.11
CA ARG A 352 -0.60 -20.91 2.51
C ARG A 352 -1.95 -20.63 3.16
N ALA A 353 -2.01 -19.61 4.03
CA ALA A 353 -3.21 -19.24 4.76
C ALA A 353 -4.40 -18.86 3.85
N HIS A 354 -4.14 -18.55 2.58
CA HIS A 354 -5.15 -18.16 1.60
C HIS A 354 -5.51 -19.29 0.63
N VAL A 355 -4.85 -20.45 0.68
CA VAL A 355 -5.15 -21.55 -0.27
C VAL A 355 -6.51 -22.18 0.03
N GLU A 356 -6.79 -22.47 1.30
CA GLU A 356 -8.03 -23.17 1.72
C GLU A 356 -9.27 -22.28 1.58
N LYS A 357 -9.10 -20.95 1.59
CA LYS A 357 -10.20 -19.98 1.45
C LYS A 357 -10.75 -19.88 0.03
N PHE A 358 -9.96 -20.23 -0.99
CA PHE A 358 -10.34 -20.12 -2.41
C PHE A 358 -10.59 -21.49 -3.08
N SER A 359 -10.77 -22.57 -2.30
CA SER A 359 -11.02 -23.89 -2.86
C SER A 359 -12.01 -24.72 -2.06
N ASP A 360 -13.11 -25.13 -2.70
CA ASP A 360 -13.91 -26.28 -2.27
C ASP A 360 -13.14 -27.62 -2.44
N THR A 361 -11.98 -27.57 -3.12
CA THR A 361 -11.07 -28.71 -3.34
C THR A 361 -9.60 -28.26 -3.28
N PRO A 362 -8.86 -28.56 -2.19
CA PRO A 362 -7.45 -28.19 -2.00
C PRO A 362 -6.46 -28.70 -3.07
N SER A 363 -6.90 -29.56 -4.00
CA SER A 363 -6.06 -30.26 -4.98
C SER A 363 -5.60 -29.41 -6.17
N VAL A 364 -5.99 -28.12 -6.27
CA VAL A 364 -5.75 -27.29 -7.48
C VAL A 364 -4.50 -26.41 -7.37
N TYR A 365 -3.95 -26.21 -6.16
CA TYR A 365 -2.74 -25.38 -5.98
C TYR A 365 -1.47 -26.23 -5.91
N SER A 366 -0.47 -25.87 -6.70
CA SER A 366 0.86 -26.48 -6.63
C SER A 366 1.81 -25.64 -5.77
N ARG A 367 2.65 -26.31 -4.98
CA ARG A 367 3.66 -25.64 -4.15
C ARG A 367 4.81 -25.17 -5.04
N VAL A 368 5.06 -23.87 -5.06
CA VAL A 368 6.21 -23.28 -5.75
C VAL A 368 7.31 -23.06 -4.73
N ARG A 369 8.46 -23.69 -4.96
CA ARG A 369 9.70 -23.40 -4.22
C ARG A 369 10.63 -22.52 -5.08
N ARG A 370 11.72 -22.09 -4.47
CA ARG A 370 12.77 -21.32 -5.14
C ARG A 370 13.30 -22.07 -6.38
N VAL A 371 13.42 -21.32 -7.49
CA VAL A 371 14.53 -21.43 -8.46
C VAL A 371 15.45 -20.26 -8.13
#